data_AF-A0A1F8MRH5-F1
#
_entry.id   AF-A0A1F8MRH5-F1
#
_cell.length_a   1.000
_cell.length_b   1.000
_cell.length_c   1.000
_cell.angle_alpha   90.00
_cell.angle_beta   90.00
_cell.angle_gamma   90.00
#
_symmetry.space_group_name_H-M   'P 1'
#
loop_
_entity.id
_entity.type
_entity.pdbx_description
1 polymer ?
#
loop_
_entity_poly.entity_id
_entity_poly.type
_entity_poly.pdbx_seq_one_letter_code
_entity_poly.pdbx_strand_id
1 'polypeptide(L)'
;MAKAQAIQPGYCVAVHLLPETAPEDCYIGIVEAVDDYGMLINLVHWDDKLDMVGGYTESLFIPWMNLNSILVSTEVQPSRRFMTDRARKWKSQIEAMYGKENSSTKKK
;
A
#
# COMPACT_ATOMS: atom_id res chain seq x y z
N MET A 1 -19.94 -7.90 -21.11
CA MET A 1 -19.24 -6.73 -20.53
C MET A 1 -17.98 -7.24 -19.85
N ALA A 2 -16.81 -6.69 -20.15
CA ALA A 2 -15.57 -7.08 -19.47
C ALA A 2 -15.67 -6.72 -17.98
N LYS A 3 -15.29 -7.65 -17.09
CA LYS A 3 -15.30 -7.43 -15.65
C LYS A 3 -14.30 -6.31 -15.34
N ALA A 4 -14.75 -5.24 -14.69
CA ALA A 4 -13.85 -4.17 -14.28
C ALA A 4 -12.75 -4.77 -13.40
N GLN A 5 -11.48 -4.61 -13.79
CA GLN A 5 -10.35 -5.04 -12.97
C GLN A 5 -10.31 -4.14 -11.73
N ALA A 6 -10.28 -4.76 -10.55
CA ALA A 6 -10.29 -4.05 -9.29
C ALA A 6 -9.01 -3.24 -9.05
N ILE A 7 -7.90 -3.62 -9.69
CA ILE A 7 -6.58 -3.01 -9.57
C ILE A 7 -6.02 -2.85 -11.00
N GLN A 8 -5.57 -1.65 -11.35
CA GLN A 8 -5.04 -1.32 -12.67
C GLN A 8 -3.84 -0.38 -12.57
N PRO A 9 -2.93 -0.37 -13.57
CA PRO A 9 -1.87 0.62 -13.64
C PRO A 9 -2.40 2.06 -13.51
N GLY A 10 -1.69 2.88 -12.74
CA GLY A 10 -2.06 4.25 -12.39
C GLY A 10 -2.92 4.38 -11.13
N TYR A 11 -3.50 3.29 -10.62
CA TYR A 11 -4.27 3.37 -9.37
C TYR A 11 -3.32 3.57 -8.18
N CYS A 12 -3.76 4.40 -7.24
CA CYS A 12 -3.07 4.53 -5.96
C CYS A 12 -3.60 3.48 -4.98
N VAL A 13 -2.69 2.78 -4.33
CA VAL A 13 -3.00 1.67 -3.43
C VAL A 13 -2.25 1.84 -2.11
N ALA A 14 -2.90 1.43 -1.03
CA ALA A 14 -2.21 1.05 0.18
C ALA A 14 -2.32 -0.46 0.31
N VAL A 15 -1.18 -1.12 0.54
CA VAL A 15 -1.05 -2.57 0.51
C VAL A 15 -0.55 -3.05 1.87
N HIS A 16 -1.31 -3.97 2.47
CA HIS A 16 -0.94 -4.68 3.68
C HIS A 16 -0.44 -6.07 3.30
N LEU A 17 0.78 -6.39 3.72
CA LEU A 17 1.38 -7.68 3.49
C LEU A 17 1.18 -8.61 4.69
N LEU A 18 1.33 -9.91 4.46
CA LEU A 18 1.42 -10.86 5.56
C LEU A 18 2.66 -10.54 6.42
N PRO A 19 2.60 -10.73 7.75
CA PRO A 19 3.74 -10.49 8.63
C PRO A 19 5.00 -11.23 8.17
N GLU A 20 6.17 -10.64 8.44
CA GLU A 20 7.50 -11.20 8.14
C GLU A 20 7.82 -11.38 6.65
N THR A 21 6.93 -10.95 5.73
CA THR A 21 7.19 -11.01 4.28
C THR A 21 7.95 -9.79 3.75
N ALA A 22 7.98 -8.69 4.51
CA ALA A 22 8.71 -7.47 4.19
C ALA A 22 9.08 -6.68 5.47
N PRO A 23 9.98 -5.67 5.40
CA PRO A 23 10.37 -4.87 6.57
C PRO A 23 9.24 -4.05 7.21
N GLU A 24 8.25 -3.62 6.43
CA GLU A 24 7.06 -2.93 6.91
C GLU A 24 5.81 -3.76 6.59
N ASP A 25 4.80 -3.68 7.46
CA ASP A 25 3.55 -4.40 7.24
C ASP A 25 2.67 -3.72 6.19
N CYS A 26 2.85 -2.42 5.94
CA CYS A 26 2.00 -1.64 5.04
C CYS A 26 2.77 -0.64 4.18
N TYR A 27 2.55 -0.71 2.86
CA TYR A 27 3.15 0.15 1.85
C TYR A 27 2.09 1.00 1.14
N ILE A 28 2.47 2.18 0.67
CA ILE A 28 1.59 3.06 -0.13
C ILE A 28 2.30 3.33 -1.46
N GLY A 29 1.59 3.12 -2.56
CA GLY A 29 2.20 3.18 -3.89
C GLY A 29 1.22 3.48 -5.02
N ILE A 30 1.77 3.72 -6.21
CA ILE A 30 1.04 3.75 -7.48
C ILE A 30 1.32 2.43 -8.20
N VAL A 31 0.28 1.78 -8.70
CA VAL A 31 0.43 0.54 -9.48
C VAL A 31 1.08 0.86 -10.82
N GLU A 32 2.21 0.21 -11.10
CA GLU A 32 2.91 0.31 -12.38
C GLU A 32 2.50 -0.81 -13.34
N ALA A 33 2.36 -2.04 -12.80
CA ALA A 33 1.97 -3.22 -13.56
C ALA A 33 1.24 -4.24 -12.68
N VAL A 34 0.42 -5.09 -13.31
CA VAL A 34 -0.33 -6.17 -12.66
C VAL A 34 -0.31 -7.39 -13.59
N ASP A 35 0.00 -8.56 -13.04
CA ASP A 35 -0.04 -9.82 -13.77
C ASP A 35 -0.63 -10.97 -12.92
N ASP A 36 -0.50 -12.20 -13.41
CA ASP A 36 -1.03 -13.39 -12.73
C ASP A 36 -0.30 -13.74 -11.43
N TYR A 37 0.87 -13.16 -11.17
CA TYR A 37 1.75 -13.48 -10.03
C TYR A 37 1.74 -12.39 -8.96
N GLY A 38 1.54 -11.13 -9.34
CA GLY A 38 1.53 -10.03 -8.40
C GLY A 38 1.24 -8.67 -9.03
N MET A 39 1.60 -7.64 -8.26
CA MET A 39 1.62 -6.27 -8.73
C MET A 39 2.99 -5.64 -8.49
N LEU A 40 3.37 -4.73 -9.39
CA LEU A 40 4.49 -3.83 -9.18
C LEU A 40 3.93 -2.47 -8.78
N ILE A 41 4.42 -1.92 -7.66
CA ILE A 41 4.06 -0.57 -7.21
C ILE A 41 5.29 0.33 -7.14
N ASN A 42 5.15 1.57 -7.60
CA ASN A 42 6.07 2.64 -7.23
C ASN A 42 5.69 3.12 -5.84
N LEU A 43 6.61 3.09 -4.88
CA LEU A 43 6.31 3.63 -3.57
C LEU A 43 6.14 5.15 -3.68
N VAL A 44 5.12 5.69 -3.03
CA VAL A 44 4.86 7.13 -3.08
C VAL A 44 4.51 7.71 -1.72
N HIS A 45 4.79 8.99 -1.54
CA HIS A 45 4.38 9.78 -0.40
C HIS A 45 3.78 11.12 -0.87
N TRP A 46 3.04 11.77 0.02
CA TRP A 46 2.63 13.16 -0.22
C TRP A 46 3.74 14.10 0.25
N ASP A 47 4.21 14.98 -0.64
CA ASP A 47 5.09 16.08 -0.29
C ASP A 47 4.23 17.30 0.08
N ASP A 48 4.18 17.62 1.38
CA ASP A 48 3.40 18.74 1.91
C ASP A 48 3.94 20.12 1.47
N LYS A 49 5.21 20.22 1.06
CA LYS A 49 5.82 21.49 0.63
C LYS A 49 5.50 21.80 -0.82
N LEU A 50 5.46 20.77 -1.67
CA LEU A 50 5.20 20.90 -3.10
C LEU A 50 3.74 20.62 -3.47
N ASP A 51 2.91 20.20 -2.50
CA ASP A 51 1.52 19.79 -2.64
C ASP A 51 1.30 18.79 -3.78
N MET A 52 2.21 17.82 -3.87
CA MET A 52 2.24 16.82 -4.94
C MET A 52 2.68 15.45 -4.43
N VAL A 53 2.49 14.44 -5.28
CA VAL A 53 2.97 13.08 -5.01
C VAL A 53 4.47 13.00 -5.33
N GLY A 54 5.25 12.64 -4.32
CA GLY A 54 6.65 12.28 -4.46
C GLY A 54 6.80 10.76 -4.60
N GLY A 55 7.46 10.31 -5.66
CA GLY A 55 7.81 8.90 -5.86
C GLY A 55 9.18 8.57 -5.26
N TYR A 56 9.36 7.33 -4.83
CA TYR A 56 10.69 6.78 -4.58
C TYR A 56 11.30 6.28 -5.90
N THR A 57 12.62 6.11 -5.93
CA THR A 57 13.33 5.63 -7.12
C THR A 57 13.15 4.14 -7.39
N GLU A 58 12.71 3.39 -6.38
CA GLU A 58 12.60 1.93 -6.42
C GLU A 58 11.14 1.50 -6.37
N SER A 59 10.81 0.55 -7.24
CA SER A 59 9.51 -0.11 -7.26
C SER A 59 9.55 -1.38 -6.40
N LEU A 60 8.44 -1.68 -5.75
CA LEU A 60 8.23 -2.87 -4.94
C LEU A 60 7.32 -3.85 -5.69
N PHE A 61 7.83 -5.05 -5.94
CA PHE A 61 7.00 -6.15 -6.43
C PHE A 61 6.33 -6.87 -5.25
N ILE A 62 5.01 -7.05 -5.34
CA ILE A 62 4.18 -7.68 -4.32
C ILE A 62 3.54 -8.94 -4.93
N PRO A 63 4.02 -10.13 -4.56
CA PRO A 63 3.36 -11.39 -4.92
C PRO A 63 1.96 -11.49 -4.32
N TRP A 64 0.99 -12.04 -5.05
CA TRP A 64 -0.38 -12.21 -4.54
C TRP A 64 -0.43 -13.04 -3.25
N MET A 65 0.46 -14.02 -3.12
CA MET A 65 0.55 -14.87 -1.94
C MET A 65 0.96 -14.13 -0.66
N ASN A 66 1.61 -12.97 -0.79
CA ASN A 66 2.03 -12.16 0.35
C ASN A 66 1.01 -11.07 0.68
N LEU A 67 -0.03 -10.89 -0.14
CA LEU A 67 -1.04 -9.86 0.05
C LEU A 67 -2.06 -10.30 1.11
N ASN A 68 -2.19 -9.54 2.19
CA ASN A 68 -3.23 -9.75 3.19
C ASN A 68 -4.49 -8.95 2.83
N SER A 69 -4.33 -7.65 2.59
CA SER A 69 -5.43 -6.78 2.20
C SER A 69 -4.94 -5.57 1.41
N ILE A 70 -5.85 -4.94 0.65
CA ILE A 70 -5.54 -3.78 -0.17
C ILE A 70 -6.64 -2.73 -0.07
N LEU A 71 -6.23 -1.47 0.07
CA LEU A 71 -7.10 -0.30 -0.05
C LEU A 71 -6.77 0.39 -1.38
N VAL A 72 -7.74 0.46 -2.29
CA VAL A 72 -7.56 0.98 -3.65
C VAL A 72 -8.28 2.31 -3.82
N SER A 73 -7.60 3.29 -4.41
CA SER A 73 -8.21 4.47 -5.02
C SER A 73 -8.34 4.21 -6.52
N THR A 74 -9.57 4.11 -7.02
CA THR A 74 -9.86 3.89 -8.45
C THR A 74 -9.75 5.16 -9.30
N GLU A 75 -9.41 6.28 -8.66
CA GLU A 75 -9.04 7.52 -9.36
C GLU A 75 -7.66 7.35 -9.99
N VAL A 76 -7.56 7.64 -11.30
CA VAL A 76 -6.32 7.51 -12.09
C VAL A 76 -5.20 8.44 -11.58
N GLN A 77 -5.55 9.48 -10.83
CA GLN A 77 -4.61 10.30 -10.10
C GLN A 77 -4.82 10.14 -8.60
N PRO A 78 -3.75 9.99 -7.79
CA PRO A 78 -3.87 9.94 -6.35
C PRO A 78 -4.45 11.26 -5.85
N SER A 79 -5.68 11.25 -5.33
CA SER A 79 -6.21 12.43 -4.66
C SER A 79 -5.44 12.68 -3.37
N ARG A 80 -5.13 13.95 -3.10
CA ARG A 80 -4.52 14.40 -1.83
C ARG A 80 -5.20 13.74 -0.64
N ARG A 81 -6.53 13.72 -0.64
CA ARG A 81 -7.36 13.10 0.41
C ARG A 81 -7.07 11.60 0.61
N PHE A 82 -6.81 10.85 -0.46
CA PHE A 82 -6.43 9.45 -0.31
C PHE A 82 -5.06 9.33 0.35
N MET A 83 -4.08 10.07 -0.16
CA MET A 83 -2.68 10.00 0.27
C MET A 83 -2.45 10.51 1.69
N THR A 84 -3.04 11.64 2.06
CA THR A 84 -2.77 12.32 3.34
C THR A 84 -3.65 11.83 4.49
N ASP A 85 -4.85 11.33 4.19
CA ASP A 85 -5.84 10.93 5.20
C ASP A 85 -6.11 9.43 5.15
N ARG A 86 -6.77 8.94 4.09
CA ARG A 86 -7.28 7.54 4.07
C ARG A 86 -6.18 6.49 4.15
N ALA A 87 -5.18 6.56 3.27
CA ALA A 87 -4.11 5.57 3.19
C ALA A 87 -3.22 5.61 4.43
N ARG A 88 -2.86 6.81 4.91
CA ARG A 88 -2.08 6.97 6.16
C ARG A 88 -2.83 6.46 7.38
N LYS A 89 -4.10 6.80 7.54
CA LYS A 89 -4.92 6.32 8.66
C LYS A 89 -5.04 4.80 8.65
N TRP A 90 -5.23 4.23 7.47
CA TRP A 90 -5.31 2.77 7.31
C TRP A 90 -3.98 2.09 7.63
N LYS A 91 -2.85 2.62 7.14
CA LYS A 91 -1.50 2.16 7.50
C LYS A 91 -1.30 2.13 9.01
N SER A 92 -1.60 3.24 9.71
CA SER A 92 -1.47 3.31 11.17
C SER A 92 -2.38 2.32 11.91
N GLN A 93 -3.56 2.00 11.37
CA GLN A 93 -4.44 0.99 11.94
C GLN A 93 -3.84 -0.42 11.83
N ILE A 94 -3.28 -0.77 10.67
CA ILE A 94 -2.61 -2.05 10.44
C ILE A 94 -1.39 -2.19 11.36
N GLU A 95 -0.52 -1.19 11.38
CA GLU A 95 0.68 -1.20 12.23
C GLU A 95 0.32 -1.31 13.71
N ALA A 96 -0.79 -0.71 14.16
CA ALA A 96 -1.27 -0.83 15.54
C ALA A 96 -1.83 -2.21 15.88
N MET A 97 -2.34 -2.97 14.89
CA MET A 97 -2.80 -4.34 15.11
C MET A 97 -1.62 -5.28 15.37
N TYR A 98 -0.57 -5.20 14.56
CA TYR A 98 0.58 -6.11 14.64
C TYR A 98 1.69 -5.63 15.58
N GLY A 99 1.82 -4.32 15.79
CA GLY A 99 2.73 -3.75 16.80
C GLY A 99 2.35 -4.13 18.25
N LYS A 100 1.09 -4.47 18.50
CA LYS A 100 0.63 -4.95 19.82
C LYS A 100 0.96 -6.43 20.06
N GLU A 101 0.91 -7.27 19.03
CA GLU A 101 1.21 -8.71 19.17
C GLU A 101 2.64 -8.93 19.66
N ASN A 102 3.61 -8.19 19.10
CA ASN A 102 5.02 -8.25 19.51
C ASN A 102 5.32 -7.72 20.92
N SER A 103 4.40 -6.94 21.52
CA SER A 103 4.55 -6.43 22.90
C SER A 103 4.05 -7.42 23.96
N SER A 104 3.19 -8.38 23.55
CA SER A 104 2.56 -9.34 24.46
C SER A 104 3.40 -10.60 24.71
N THR A 105 4.36 -10.90 23.83
CA THR A 105 5.23 -12.09 23.90
C THR A 105 6.52 -11.88 24.72
N LYS A 106 6.84 -10.67 25.16
CA LYS A 106 8.01 -10.36 26.02
C LYS A 106 7.73 -10.40 27.54
N LYS A 107 6.74 -11.15 27.99
CA LYS A 107 6.57 -11.52 29.40
C LYS A 107 6.59 -13.04 29.55
N LYS A 108 7.77 -13.62 29.67
CA LYS A 108 8.02 -14.85 30.43
C LYS A 108 9.45 -14.83 30.96
#